data_AF-A0A2V6EEK1-F1
#
_entry.id   AF-A0A2V6EEK1-F1
#
_cell.length_a   1.000
_cell.length_b   1.000
_cell.length_c   1.000
_cell.angle_alpha   90.00
_cell.angle_beta   90.00
_cell.angle_gamma   90.00
#
_symmetry.space_group_name_H-M   'P 1'
#
loop_
_entity.id
_entity.type
_entity.pdbx_description
1 polymer ?
#
loop_
_entity_poly.entity_id
_entity_poly.type
_entity_poly.pdbx_seq_one_letter_code
_entity_poly.pdbx_strand_id
1 'polypeptide(L)'
;MNNVERRLEPQVANLSPPPRTLPRRSFLRRMGLGAVALAPGAALLSSASKTFGDEEENQIGIRAGDAALLRFAAAAEILEADFWIQYNELGGVQDAEVPGGTGNEAYTEAIEVLDEDMPIYIHDNTDDEITHHRFLNAYLASKGAATVNLNPFRTLPGSSATGS
;
A
#
# COMPACT_ATOMS: atom_id res chain seq x y z
N MET A 1 44.50 36.93 45.43
CA MET A 1 43.06 37.23 45.47
C MET A 1 42.56 37.07 44.03
N ASN A 2 41.79 36.07 43.61
CA ASN A 2 40.87 35.18 44.29
C ASN A 2 40.83 33.80 43.60
N ASN A 3 40.94 32.74 44.40
CA ASN A 3 40.72 31.35 44.03
C ASN A 3 39.33 30.94 44.51
N VAL A 4 38.27 31.05 43.72
CA VAL A 4 37.01 30.32 43.95
C VAL A 4 36.24 30.19 42.65
N GLU A 5 36.34 29.05 41.96
CA GLU A 5 35.22 28.45 41.23
C GLU A 5 35.55 26.99 40.93
N ARG A 6 35.21 26.14 41.91
CA ARG A 6 35.25 24.68 41.83
C ARG A 6 33.80 24.21 41.71
N ARG A 7 33.51 23.39 40.68
CA ARG A 7 32.31 22.54 40.52
C ARG A 7 30.99 23.34 40.43
N LEU A 8 30.12 23.13 39.44
CA LEU A 8 29.33 21.91 39.23
C LEU A 8 28.75 21.93 37.80
N GLU A 9 29.20 21.02 36.94
CA GLU A 9 28.49 20.63 35.72
C GLU A 9 27.22 19.84 36.11
N PRO A 10 26.03 20.16 35.59
CA PRO A 10 24.86 19.31 35.78
C PRO A 10 24.95 18.09 34.86
N GLN A 11 25.24 16.91 35.42
CA GLN A 11 25.01 15.63 34.75
C GLN A 11 23.51 15.48 34.48
N VAL A 12 23.10 15.67 33.22
CA VAL A 12 21.76 15.34 32.75
C VAL A 12 21.67 13.82 32.66
N ALA A 13 20.92 13.21 33.59
CA ALA A 13 20.63 11.79 33.56
C ALA A 13 19.81 11.45 32.31
N ASN A 14 20.41 10.70 31.39
CA ASN A 14 19.76 10.22 30.19
C ASN A 14 18.79 9.08 30.55
N LEU A 15 17.52 9.40 30.80
CA LEU A 15 16.46 8.43 31.09
C LEU A 15 15.63 8.14 29.84
N SER A 16 16.25 7.52 28.82
CA SER A 16 15.49 6.86 27.76
C SER A 16 15.19 5.42 28.18
N PRO A 17 13.93 4.96 28.20
CA PRO A 17 13.64 3.55 28.41
C PRO A 17 14.20 2.74 27.22
N PRO A 18 14.78 1.55 27.46
CA PRO A 18 15.31 0.75 26.37
C PRO A 18 14.18 0.32 25.42
N PRO A 19 14.42 0.29 24.09
CA PRO A 19 13.42 -0.16 23.14
C PRO A 19 13.06 -1.62 23.44
N ARG A 20 11.78 -1.88 23.72
CA ARG A 20 11.26 -3.24 23.86
C ARG A 20 11.17 -3.87 22.47
N THR A 21 12.27 -4.44 22.00
CA THR A 21 12.26 -5.33 20.85
C THR A 21 11.68 -6.67 21.28
N LEU A 22 10.37 -6.85 21.16
CA LEU A 22 9.82 -8.20 21.16
C LEU A 22 10.22 -8.84 19.83
N PRO A 23 11.05 -9.90 19.80
CA PRO A 23 11.44 -10.52 18.56
C PRO A 23 10.21 -11.17 17.93
N ARG A 24 9.63 -10.51 16.91
CA ARG A 24 8.45 -10.99 16.14
C ARG A 24 8.60 -12.45 15.69
N ARG A 25 9.84 -12.85 15.36
CA ARG A 25 10.22 -14.23 15.03
C ARG A 25 10.07 -15.24 16.17
N SER A 26 10.27 -14.83 17.43
CA SER A 26 10.11 -15.71 18.59
C SER A 26 8.64 -15.95 18.90
N PHE A 27 7.76 -14.99 18.60
CA PHE A 27 6.31 -15.14 18.78
C PHE A 27 5.76 -16.17 17.79
N LEU A 28 6.10 -16.03 16.49
CA LEU A 28 5.73 -17.00 15.45
C LEU A 28 6.32 -18.39 15.70
N ARG A 29 7.58 -18.48 16.15
CA ARG A 29 8.22 -19.76 16.48
C ARG A 29 7.58 -20.46 17.68
N ARG A 30 7.06 -19.71 18.66
CA ARG A 30 6.33 -20.27 19.82
C ARG A 30 4.90 -20.69 19.46
N MET A 31 4.24 -19.98 18.55
CA MET A 31 2.95 -20.42 17.97
C MET A 31 3.10 -21.73 17.18
N GLY A 32 4.18 -21.86 16.38
CA GLY A 32 4.44 -23.08 15.60
C GLY A 32 4.73 -24.33 16.44
N LEU A 33 5.31 -24.19 17.64
CA LEU A 33 5.62 -25.30 18.53
C LEU A 33 4.48 -25.66 19.50
N GLY A 34 3.58 -24.71 19.81
CA GLY A 34 2.43 -24.93 20.68
C GLY A 34 1.25 -25.65 20.01
N ALA A 35 1.20 -25.68 18.68
CA ALA A 35 0.12 -26.29 17.90
C ALA A 35 0.17 -27.83 17.83
N VAL A 36 1.27 -28.46 18.27
CA VAL A 36 1.50 -29.90 18.08
C VAL A 36 0.89 -30.77 19.21
N ALA A 37 0.53 -30.19 20.36
CA ALA A 37 0.19 -30.98 21.55
C ALA A 37 -1.32 -31.17 21.83
N LEU A 38 -2.23 -30.59 21.03
CA LEU A 38 -3.68 -30.72 21.25
C LEU A 38 -4.39 -31.12 19.94
N ALA A 39 -4.69 -32.42 19.80
CA ALA A 39 -5.73 -32.90 18.90
C ALA A 39 -7.01 -32.11 19.21
N PRO A 40 -7.51 -31.20 18.34
CA PRO A 40 -7.89 -31.35 16.93
C PRO A 40 -7.32 -30.27 15.97
N GLY A 41 -6.38 -29.43 16.43
CA GLY A 41 -5.90 -28.26 15.68
C GLY A 41 -4.99 -28.59 14.48
N ALA A 42 -4.24 -29.69 14.55
CA ALA A 42 -3.38 -30.13 13.45
C ALA A 42 -4.20 -30.60 12.24
N ALA A 43 -5.38 -31.18 12.45
CA ALA A 43 -6.30 -31.54 11.38
C ALA A 43 -6.84 -30.28 10.67
N LEU A 44 -7.25 -29.25 11.42
CA LEU A 44 -7.67 -27.97 10.86
C LEU A 44 -6.54 -27.24 10.11
N LEU A 45 -5.31 -27.28 10.62
CA LEU A 45 -4.16 -26.68 9.92
C LEU A 45 -3.76 -27.49 8.67
N SER A 46 -3.86 -28.81 8.72
CA SER A 46 -3.62 -29.68 7.56
C SER A 46 -4.73 -29.58 6.51
N SER A 47 -5.98 -29.42 6.94
CA SER A 47 -7.14 -29.16 6.08
C SER A 47 -7.09 -27.76 5.50
N ALA A 48 -6.72 -26.74 6.28
CA ALA A 48 -6.47 -25.40 5.76
C ALA A 48 -5.32 -25.42 4.74
N SER A 49 -4.20 -26.09 5.04
CA SER A 49 -3.09 -26.28 4.10
C SER A 49 -3.48 -27.03 2.83
N LYS A 50 -4.42 -27.99 2.89
CA LYS A 50 -4.97 -28.67 1.72
C LYS A 50 -5.99 -27.80 0.98
N THR A 51 -6.81 -27.03 1.67
CA THR A 51 -7.75 -26.08 1.04
C THR A 51 -7.02 -24.91 0.36
N PHE A 52 -5.87 -24.47 0.87
CA PHE A 52 -5.05 -23.43 0.23
C PHE A 52 -4.14 -23.97 -0.90
N GLY A 53 -4.01 -25.30 -1.08
CA GLY A 53 -3.04 -25.92 -1.99
C GLY A 53 -3.61 -26.90 -3.03
N ASP A 54 -4.74 -27.53 -2.73
CA ASP A 54 -5.43 -28.55 -3.53
C ASP A 54 -6.72 -28.01 -4.19
N GLU A 55 -6.82 -26.69 -4.41
CA GLU A 55 -7.76 -26.21 -5.42
C GLU A 55 -7.11 -26.47 -6.77
N GLU A 56 -7.59 -27.55 -7.41
CA GLU A 56 -7.31 -27.92 -8.80
C GLU A 56 -7.18 -26.64 -9.62
N GLU A 57 -6.05 -26.47 -10.31
CA GLU A 57 -5.90 -25.44 -11.33
C GLU A 57 -7.19 -25.48 -12.16
N ASN A 58 -8.00 -24.41 -12.09
CA ASN A 58 -9.21 -24.34 -12.89
C ASN A 58 -8.77 -24.62 -14.34
N GLN A 59 -9.64 -25.21 -15.18
CA GLN A 59 -9.32 -25.63 -16.56
C GLN A 59 -8.67 -24.54 -17.47
N ILE A 60 -8.45 -23.33 -16.94
CA ILE A 60 -8.07 -22.06 -17.55
C ILE A 60 -6.73 -21.49 -16.99
N GLY A 61 -6.09 -22.14 -16.01
CA GLY A 61 -4.65 -21.95 -15.73
C GLY A 61 -4.24 -20.94 -14.65
N ILE A 62 -4.99 -20.82 -13.55
CA ILE A 62 -4.54 -20.14 -12.32
C ILE A 62 -5.13 -20.80 -11.07
N ARG A 63 -4.35 -20.88 -9.98
CA ARG A 63 -4.83 -21.36 -8.67
C ARG A 63 -5.68 -20.29 -7.99
N ALA A 64 -6.62 -20.70 -7.13
CA ALA A 64 -7.47 -19.73 -6.42
C ALA A 64 -6.69 -18.80 -5.48
N GLY A 65 -5.63 -19.30 -4.84
CA GLY A 65 -4.72 -18.48 -4.03
C GLY A 65 -4.05 -17.38 -4.85
N ASP A 66 -3.54 -17.72 -6.03
CA ASP A 66 -2.91 -16.76 -6.94
C ASP A 66 -3.93 -15.72 -7.45
N ALA A 67 -5.14 -16.18 -7.81
CA ALA A 67 -6.22 -15.29 -8.20
C ALA A 67 -6.60 -14.31 -7.06
N ALA A 68 -6.61 -14.77 -5.80
CA ALA A 68 -6.87 -13.91 -4.66
C ALA A 68 -5.77 -12.86 -4.47
N LEU A 69 -4.50 -13.21 -4.65
CA LEU A 69 -3.38 -12.26 -4.58
C LEU A 69 -3.47 -11.21 -5.70
N LEU A 70 -3.77 -11.61 -6.93
CA LEU A 70 -3.93 -10.68 -8.05
C LEU A 70 -5.13 -9.75 -7.86
N ARG A 71 -6.23 -10.25 -7.28
CA ARG A 71 -7.38 -9.42 -6.93
C ARG A 71 -7.05 -8.44 -5.80
N PHE A 72 -6.24 -8.85 -4.83
CA PHE A 72 -5.77 -7.94 -3.78
C PHE A 72 -4.93 -6.80 -4.38
N ALA A 73 -3.97 -7.13 -5.25
CA ALA A 73 -3.18 -6.13 -5.97
C ALA A 73 -4.09 -5.22 -6.82
N ALA A 74 -4.99 -5.77 -7.63
CA ALA A 74 -5.91 -4.98 -8.45
C ALA A 74 -6.77 -4.02 -7.62
N ALA A 75 -7.18 -4.41 -6.41
CA ALA A 75 -7.90 -3.52 -5.51
C ALA A 75 -7.01 -2.37 -4.99
N ALA A 76 -5.73 -2.65 -4.68
CA ALA A 76 -4.76 -1.62 -4.31
C ALA A 76 -4.55 -0.64 -5.47
N GLU A 77 -4.25 -1.13 -6.67
CA GLU A 77 -4.00 -0.27 -7.83
C GLU A 77 -5.21 0.60 -8.20
N ILE A 78 -6.45 0.11 -8.01
CA ILE A 78 -7.66 0.94 -8.21
C ILE A 78 -7.70 2.10 -7.20
N LEU A 79 -7.31 1.86 -5.95
CA LEU A 79 -7.28 2.90 -4.91
C LEU A 79 -6.14 3.88 -5.16
N GLU A 80 -4.96 3.38 -5.54
CA GLU A 80 -3.80 4.22 -5.86
C GLU A 80 -4.09 5.10 -7.08
N ALA A 81 -4.69 4.56 -8.14
CA ALA A 81 -5.15 5.34 -9.28
C ALA A 81 -6.17 6.42 -8.88
N ASP A 82 -7.14 6.12 -8.01
CA ASP A 82 -8.11 7.12 -7.53
C ASP A 82 -7.45 8.26 -6.74
N PHE A 83 -6.38 7.98 -5.99
CA PHE A 83 -5.60 9.00 -5.30
C PHE A 83 -4.72 9.80 -6.27
N TRP A 84 -4.01 9.14 -7.18
CA TRP A 84 -3.15 9.81 -8.16
C TRP A 84 -3.94 10.71 -9.10
N ILE A 85 -5.13 10.31 -9.54
CA ILE A 85 -6.03 11.16 -10.33
C ILE A 85 -6.33 12.49 -9.59
N GLN A 86 -6.57 12.46 -8.28
CA GLN A 86 -6.81 13.70 -7.51
C GLN A 86 -5.59 14.61 -7.41
N TYR A 87 -4.37 14.04 -7.40
CA TYR A 87 -3.15 14.83 -7.51
C TYR A 87 -2.98 15.38 -8.93
N ASN A 88 -3.25 14.54 -9.94
CA ASN A 88 -3.11 14.88 -11.35
C ASN A 88 -4.09 15.97 -11.80
N GLU A 89 -5.29 15.98 -11.21
CA GLU A 89 -6.30 17.04 -11.35
C GLU A 89 -5.71 18.44 -11.12
N LEU A 90 -4.78 18.58 -10.16
CA LEU A 90 -4.23 19.87 -9.75
C LEU A 90 -2.79 20.10 -10.16
N GLY A 91 -1.93 19.10 -9.99
CA GLY A 91 -0.47 19.25 -10.04
C GLY A 91 0.23 18.45 -11.11
N GLY A 92 -0.48 17.58 -11.85
CA GLY A 92 0.11 16.80 -12.92
C GLY A 92 0.16 17.56 -14.25
N VAL A 93 0.75 16.93 -15.28
CA VAL A 93 0.70 17.43 -16.65
C VAL A 93 -0.75 17.39 -17.14
N GLN A 94 -1.24 18.54 -17.63
CA GLN A 94 -2.62 18.68 -18.09
C GLN A 94 -2.72 18.36 -19.60
N ASP A 95 -2.99 17.10 -19.92
CA ASP A 95 -3.23 16.65 -21.28
C ASP A 95 -4.42 15.68 -21.39
N ALA A 96 -4.42 14.80 -22.40
CA ALA A 96 -5.50 13.86 -22.67
C ALA A 96 -5.12 12.38 -22.45
N GLU A 97 -3.91 12.09 -21.97
CA GLU A 97 -3.43 10.71 -21.76
C GLU A 97 -4.16 10.05 -20.59
N VAL A 98 -4.25 10.76 -19.46
CA VAL A 98 -4.95 10.31 -18.25
C VAL A 98 -6.08 11.27 -17.85
N PRO A 99 -7.07 10.82 -17.05
CA PRO A 99 -8.03 11.72 -16.41
C PRO A 99 -7.32 12.78 -15.56
N GLY A 100 -7.79 14.01 -15.67
CA GLY A 100 -7.28 15.14 -14.91
C GLY A 100 -8.28 16.30 -14.91
N GLY A 101 -7.80 17.44 -14.45
CA GLY A 101 -8.57 18.67 -14.26
C GLY A 101 -8.14 19.71 -15.27
N THR A 102 -8.07 20.95 -14.81
CA THR A 102 -7.44 22.06 -15.55
C THR A 102 -6.14 22.52 -14.91
N GLY A 103 -5.72 21.89 -13.81
CA GLY A 103 -4.53 22.24 -13.04
C GLY A 103 -4.71 23.47 -12.14
N ASN A 104 -3.79 23.64 -11.19
CA ASN A 104 -3.71 24.79 -10.30
C ASN A 104 -2.27 25.33 -10.25
N GLU A 105 -2.03 26.45 -10.92
CA GLU A 105 -0.68 27.05 -11.08
C GLU A 105 0.03 27.26 -9.73
N ALA A 106 -0.65 27.82 -8.74
CA ALA A 106 -0.06 28.07 -7.43
C ALA A 106 0.30 26.77 -6.67
N TYR A 107 -0.48 25.71 -6.86
CA TYR A 107 -0.18 24.39 -6.30
C TYR A 107 1.00 23.75 -7.03
N THR A 108 1.01 23.77 -8.35
CA THR A 108 2.10 23.24 -9.20
C THR A 108 3.43 23.92 -8.88
N GLU A 109 3.47 25.26 -8.82
CA GLU A 109 4.65 26.02 -8.43
C GLU A 109 5.16 25.62 -7.03
N ALA A 110 4.25 25.35 -6.09
CA ALA A 110 4.61 24.99 -4.72
C ALA A 110 5.20 23.57 -4.61
N ILE A 111 4.72 22.62 -5.41
CA ILE A 111 5.25 21.24 -5.41
C ILE A 111 6.55 21.13 -6.21
N GLU A 112 6.74 21.95 -7.25
CA GLU A 112 7.99 21.99 -8.03
C GLU A 112 9.21 22.48 -7.21
N VAL A 113 8.97 23.18 -6.08
CA VAL A 113 10.04 23.50 -5.13
C VAL A 113 10.65 22.25 -4.48
N LEU A 114 9.89 21.16 -4.39
CA LEU A 114 10.37 19.89 -3.84
C LEU A 114 11.24 19.16 -4.87
N ASP A 115 10.81 19.17 -6.13
CA ASP A 115 11.47 18.57 -7.28
C ASP A 115 10.84 19.11 -8.57
N GLU A 116 11.67 19.54 -9.52
CA GLU A 116 11.23 20.21 -10.76
C GLU A 116 10.40 19.31 -11.67
N ASP A 117 10.54 17.98 -11.55
CA ASP A 117 9.81 17.00 -12.35
C ASP A 117 8.51 16.51 -11.68
N MET A 118 8.04 17.17 -10.60
CA MET A 118 6.83 16.74 -9.88
C MET A 118 5.58 16.61 -10.76
N PRO A 119 5.30 17.50 -11.73
CA PRO A 119 4.14 17.34 -12.59
C PRO A 119 4.19 16.06 -13.45
N ILE A 120 5.38 15.72 -13.94
CA ILE A 120 5.61 14.50 -14.73
C ILE A 120 5.48 13.29 -13.82
N TYR A 121 6.08 13.32 -12.63
CA TYR A 121 5.98 12.23 -11.66
C TYR A 121 4.52 11.93 -11.27
N ILE A 122 3.71 12.96 -11.01
CA ILE A 122 2.28 12.79 -10.71
C ILE A 122 1.56 12.18 -11.92
N HIS A 123 1.80 12.71 -13.11
CA HIS A 123 1.15 12.27 -14.35
C HIS A 123 1.47 10.81 -14.68
N ASP A 124 2.76 10.45 -14.70
CA ASP A 124 3.21 9.13 -15.12
C ASP A 124 2.80 8.05 -14.10
N ASN A 125 2.86 8.33 -12.79
CA ASN A 125 2.31 7.41 -11.80
C ASN A 125 0.78 7.26 -11.95
N THR A 126 0.08 8.32 -12.37
CA THR A 126 -1.36 8.21 -12.64
C THR A 126 -1.62 7.24 -13.79
N ASP A 127 -0.86 7.33 -14.89
CA ASP A 127 -0.99 6.38 -16.00
C ASP A 127 -0.58 4.97 -15.58
N ASP A 128 0.54 4.82 -14.87
CA ASP A 128 1.03 3.54 -14.37
C ASP A 128 -0.05 2.84 -13.54
N GLU A 129 -0.64 3.49 -12.53
CA GLU A 129 -1.64 2.80 -11.70
C GLU A 129 -2.95 2.51 -12.46
N ILE A 130 -3.35 3.37 -13.41
CA ILE A 130 -4.47 3.10 -14.31
C ILE A 130 -4.19 1.86 -15.17
N THR A 131 -3.00 1.77 -15.75
CA THR A 131 -2.63 0.66 -16.62
C THR A 131 -2.41 -0.64 -15.83
N HIS A 132 -1.81 -0.57 -14.64
CA HIS A 132 -1.64 -1.70 -13.71
C HIS A 132 -2.98 -2.34 -13.34
N HIS A 133 -3.93 -1.53 -12.86
CA HIS A 133 -5.22 -2.08 -12.42
C HIS A 133 -6.03 -2.64 -13.61
N ARG A 134 -5.92 -2.02 -14.79
CA ARG A 134 -6.54 -2.52 -16.04
C ARG A 134 -5.92 -3.84 -16.46
N PHE A 135 -4.60 -3.94 -16.43
CA PHE A 135 -3.87 -5.15 -16.75
C PHE A 135 -4.27 -6.30 -15.83
N LEU A 136 -4.26 -6.09 -14.51
CA LEU A 136 -4.59 -7.14 -13.54
C LEU A 136 -6.03 -7.64 -13.71
N ASN A 137 -6.99 -6.73 -13.91
CA ASN A 137 -8.38 -7.11 -14.18
C ASN A 137 -8.54 -7.85 -15.52
N ALA A 138 -7.84 -7.40 -16.58
CA ALA A 138 -7.86 -8.08 -17.87
C ALA A 138 -7.24 -9.49 -17.79
N TYR A 139 -6.14 -9.63 -17.05
CA TYR A 139 -5.50 -10.91 -16.82
C TYR A 139 -6.41 -11.87 -16.05
N LEU A 140 -7.02 -11.41 -14.94
CA LEU A 140 -8.00 -12.19 -14.19
C LEU A 140 -9.16 -12.66 -15.08
N ALA A 141 -9.72 -11.75 -15.89
CA ALA A 141 -10.79 -12.08 -16.83
C ALA A 141 -10.34 -13.11 -17.88
N SER A 142 -9.12 -12.99 -18.41
CA SER A 142 -8.55 -13.95 -19.37
C SER A 142 -8.40 -15.37 -18.79
N LYS A 143 -8.29 -15.47 -17.46
CA LYS A 143 -8.22 -16.74 -16.71
C LYS A 143 -9.58 -17.23 -16.19
N GLY A 144 -10.68 -16.54 -16.54
CA GLY A 144 -12.01 -16.84 -16.03
C GLY A 144 -12.16 -16.59 -14.52
N ALA A 145 -11.23 -15.85 -13.91
CA ALA A 145 -11.30 -15.46 -12.51
C ALA A 145 -12.15 -14.18 -12.36
N ALA A 146 -12.72 -13.99 -11.17
CA ALA A 146 -13.48 -12.77 -10.87
C ALA A 146 -12.56 -11.55 -10.81
N THR A 147 -12.98 -10.47 -11.45
CA THR A 147 -12.30 -9.16 -11.45
C THR A 147 -12.68 -8.32 -10.23
N VAL A 148 -12.03 -7.17 -10.10
CA VAL A 148 -12.27 -6.20 -9.02
C VAL A 148 -12.99 -4.98 -9.57
N ASN A 149 -14.04 -4.56 -8.87
CA ASN A 149 -14.77 -3.32 -9.13
C ASN A 149 -15.10 -2.65 -7.79
N LEU A 150 -14.49 -1.50 -7.53
CA LEU A 150 -14.71 -0.73 -6.30
C LEU A 150 -15.70 0.43 -6.46
N ASN A 151 -16.28 0.63 -7.66
CA ASN A 151 -17.26 1.69 -7.91
C ASN A 151 -18.42 1.74 -6.89
N PRO A 152 -18.99 0.60 -6.44
CA PRO A 152 -20.04 0.63 -5.41
C PRO A 152 -19.64 1.28 -4.08
N PHE A 153 -18.32 1.43 -3.81
CA PHE A 153 -17.77 2.01 -2.60
C PHE A 153 -17.26 3.45 -2.78
N ARG A 154 -17.35 4.02 -3.99
CA ARG A 154 -16.89 5.38 -4.29
C ARG A 154 -17.79 6.41 -3.61
N THR A 155 -17.40 6.78 -2.39
CA THR A 155 -18.16 7.67 -1.49
C THR A 155 -17.46 8.98 -1.19
N LEU A 156 -16.17 9.08 -1.53
CA LEU A 156 -15.39 10.30 -1.36
C LEU A 156 -15.66 11.24 -2.53
N PRO A 157 -16.11 12.48 -2.28
CA PRO A 157 -16.16 13.51 -3.33
C PRO A 157 -14.74 13.88 -3.74
N GLY A 158 -14.58 14.28 -5.00
CA GLY A 158 -13.31 14.81 -5.51
C GLY A 158 -12.93 16.15 -4.87
N SER A 159 -11.79 16.68 -5.27
CA SER A 159 -11.31 17.98 -4.80
C SER A 159 -12.32 19.09 -5.14
N SER A 160 -12.40 20.10 -4.27
CA SER A 160 -13.16 21.32 -4.52
C SER A 160 -12.27 22.52 -4.81
N ALA A 161 -10.98 22.30 -5.02
CA ALA A 161 -10.02 23.34 -5.33
C ALA A 161 -10.24 23.84 -6.76
N THR A 162 -9.99 25.13 -7.01
CA THR A 162 -9.96 25.62 -8.39
C THR A 162 -8.88 24.88 -9.15
N GLY A 163 -9.24 24.29 -10.29
CA GLY A 163 -8.31 23.52 -11.09
C GLY A 163 -8.58 22.02 -11.11
N SER A 164 -9.32 21.48 -10.14
CA SER A 164 -9.69 20.05 -10.11
C SER A 164 -10.76 19.70 -11.13
#